data_AF-A0A7S3CM20-F1
#
_entry.id   AF-A0A7S3CM20-F1
#
_cell.length_a   1.000
_cell.length_b   1.000
_cell.length_c   1.000
_cell.angle_alpha   90.00
_cell.angle_beta   90.00
_cell.angle_gamma   90.00
#
_symmetry.space_group_name_H-M   'P 1'
#
loop_
_entity.id
_entity.type
_entity.pdbx_description
1 polymer ?
#
loop_
_entity_poly.entity_id
_entity_poly.type
_entity_poly.pdbx_seq_one_letter_code
_entity_poly.pdbx_strand_id
1 'polypeptide(L)'
;GAVHIFELDQKSGQFKMTQTIENPADKAGDRFGYSVSINKEYLVVGAFGHDNGAKNTGAAYIFSRKGSGDQFSLLQSLKESTVAGDAFGTTVAVHDKTVVVGAPGAGNGNGVARIYWREQSQNQFELKDTKTGSTKQNLGGVVEVNTKTVLVSGGGNAGAGEVLLYELKESELKWELADTLTAPDGDEQDLFGSAMDINDDDIVIGAKYSGAEGACGGSVYYFHKKATNWIFKTRLAHPMDPARDNARDYFGISVALEHAEHKIIVGASGDDDKGSHAGM
;
A
#
# COMPACT_ATOMS: atom_id res chain seq x y z
N GLY A 1 -10.08 -6.57 -16.20
CA GLY A 1 -8.68 -6.39 -15.81
C GLY A 1 -8.08 -7.75 -15.59
N ALA A 2 -6.78 -7.88 -15.76
CA ALA A 2 -6.03 -9.12 -15.60
C ALA A 2 -4.69 -8.80 -14.93
N VAL A 3 -4.06 -9.82 -14.34
CA VAL A 3 -2.70 -9.74 -13.81
C VAL A 3 -1.79 -10.62 -14.67
N HIS A 4 -0.65 -10.07 -15.08
CA HIS A 4 0.34 -10.78 -15.89
C HIS A 4 1.61 -11.02 -15.07
N ILE A 5 2.13 -12.25 -15.14
CA ILE A 5 3.35 -12.65 -14.46
C ILE A 5 4.43 -12.87 -15.49
N PHE A 6 5.57 -12.23 -15.27
CA PHE A 6 6.77 -12.35 -16.07
C PHE A 6 7.88 -12.94 -15.24
N GLU A 7 8.67 -13.83 -15.84
CA GLU A 7 9.84 -14.45 -15.21
C GLU A 7 11.08 -14.12 -16.03
N LEU A 8 12.17 -13.77 -15.35
CA LEU A 8 13.46 -13.49 -15.97
C LEU A 8 14.14 -14.81 -16.34
N ASP A 9 14.28 -15.06 -17.64
CA ASP A 9 15.18 -16.10 -18.12
C ASP A 9 16.63 -15.65 -17.89
N GLN A 10 17.27 -16.21 -16.87
CA GLN A 10 18.64 -15.89 -16.45
C GLN A 10 19.69 -16.10 -17.55
N LYS A 11 19.42 -16.94 -18.56
CA LYS A 11 20.36 -17.19 -19.65
C LYS A 11 20.28 -16.11 -20.72
N SER A 12 19.07 -15.71 -21.09
CA SER A 12 18.85 -14.71 -22.14
C SER A 12 18.78 -13.28 -21.59
N GLY A 13 18.58 -13.11 -20.29
CA GLY A 13 18.34 -11.81 -19.65
C GLY A 13 16.98 -11.20 -20.02
N GLN A 14 16.06 -11.98 -20.60
CA GLN A 14 14.76 -11.48 -21.04
C GLN A 14 13.63 -11.96 -20.13
N PHE A 15 12.64 -11.09 -19.93
CA PHE A 15 11.41 -11.44 -19.26
C PHE A 15 10.46 -12.17 -20.22
N LYS A 16 9.96 -13.33 -19.79
CA LYS A 16 8.94 -14.08 -20.49
C LYS A 16 7.66 -14.09 -19.67
N MET A 17 6.53 -13.80 -20.30
CA MET A 17 5.23 -13.98 -19.65
C MET A 17 4.99 -15.47 -19.41
N THR A 18 4.79 -15.86 -18.16
CA THR A 18 4.58 -17.25 -17.73
C THR A 18 3.14 -17.54 -17.33
N GLN A 19 2.39 -16.50 -16.97
CA GLN A 19 1.00 -16.65 -16.57
C GLN A 19 0.20 -15.36 -16.79
N THR A 20 -1.06 -15.53 -17.21
CA THR A 20 -2.11 -14.51 -17.10
C THR A 20 -3.17 -15.01 -16.13
N ILE A 21 -3.55 -14.16 -15.17
CA ILE A 21 -4.60 -14.41 -14.21
C ILE A 21 -5.76 -13.49 -14.54
N GLU A 22 -6.88 -14.09 -14.93
CA GLU A 22 -8.13 -13.38 -15.21
C GLU A 22 -8.96 -13.18 -13.93
N ASN A 23 -9.86 -12.18 -13.95
CA ASN A 23 -10.78 -11.93 -12.84
C ASN A 23 -11.64 -13.17 -12.56
N PRO A 24 -11.54 -13.82 -11.38
CA PRO A 24 -12.32 -15.02 -11.09
C PRO A 24 -13.84 -14.81 -11.05
N ALA A 25 -14.29 -13.56 -10.87
CA ALA A 25 -15.71 -13.22 -10.90
C ALA A 25 -16.24 -12.92 -12.31
N ASP A 26 -15.36 -12.71 -13.31
CA ASP A 26 -15.69 -12.42 -14.71
C ASP A 26 -16.74 -11.31 -14.92
N LYS A 27 -16.68 -10.24 -14.11
CA LYS A 27 -17.58 -9.08 -14.23
C LYS A 27 -16.85 -7.85 -14.79
N ALA A 28 -17.52 -7.18 -15.71
CA ALA A 28 -17.07 -5.90 -16.25
C ALA A 28 -17.14 -4.81 -15.16
N GLY A 29 -16.12 -3.95 -15.11
CA GLY A 29 -16.07 -2.84 -14.15
C GLY A 29 -15.42 -3.16 -12.81
N ASP A 30 -15.16 -4.44 -12.49
CA ASP A 30 -14.58 -4.88 -11.19
C ASP A 30 -13.20 -4.28 -10.85
N ARG A 31 -12.50 -3.73 -11.85
CA ARG A 31 -11.12 -3.21 -11.71
C ARG A 31 -10.14 -4.25 -11.11
N PHE A 32 -10.34 -5.54 -11.42
CA PHE A 32 -9.40 -6.59 -11.03
C PHE A 32 -7.98 -6.28 -11.54
N GLY A 33 -6.99 -6.41 -10.65
CA GLY A 33 -5.60 -6.06 -10.92
C GLY A 33 -5.26 -4.60 -10.59
N TYR A 34 -6.15 -3.86 -9.93
CA TYR A 34 -5.90 -2.46 -9.55
C TYR A 34 -4.76 -2.31 -8.54
N SER A 35 -4.67 -3.25 -7.59
CA SER A 35 -3.55 -3.38 -6.66
C SER A 35 -3.08 -4.83 -6.64
N VAL A 36 -1.77 -5.02 -6.51
CA VAL A 36 -1.14 -6.34 -6.43
C VAL A 36 -0.05 -6.32 -5.38
N SER A 37 0.10 -7.41 -4.63
CA SER A 37 1.23 -7.63 -3.72
C SER A 37 1.60 -9.11 -3.75
N ILE A 38 2.88 -9.42 -3.70
CA ILE A 38 3.40 -10.77 -3.92
C ILE A 38 4.53 -11.08 -2.95
N ASN A 39 4.52 -12.30 -2.44
CA ASN A 39 5.68 -12.89 -1.76
C ASN A 39 6.00 -14.26 -2.38
N LYS A 40 6.87 -15.04 -1.73
CA LYS A 40 7.31 -16.35 -2.24
C LYS A 40 6.16 -17.36 -2.43
N GLU A 41 5.10 -17.26 -1.63
CA GLU A 41 4.01 -18.25 -1.60
C GLU A 41 2.70 -17.71 -2.16
N TYR A 42 2.42 -16.42 -1.96
CA TYR A 42 1.12 -15.80 -2.22
C TYR A 42 1.22 -14.60 -3.15
N LEU A 43 0.19 -14.46 -3.97
CA LEU A 43 -0.12 -13.26 -4.73
C LEU A 43 -1.50 -12.78 -4.30
N VAL A 44 -1.61 -11.52 -3.90
CA VAL A 44 -2.88 -10.88 -3.55
C VAL A 44 -3.23 -9.85 -4.59
N VAL A 45 -4.47 -9.87 -5.06
CA VAL A 45 -4.97 -8.98 -6.12
C VAL A 45 -6.23 -8.27 -5.65
N GLY A 46 -6.22 -6.95 -5.69
CA GLY A 46 -7.36 -6.10 -5.40
C GLY A 46 -8.29 -5.89 -6.61
N ALA A 47 -9.59 -5.75 -6.32
CA ALA A 47 -10.65 -5.47 -7.27
C ALA A 47 -11.71 -4.57 -6.62
N PHE A 48 -11.36 -3.32 -6.34
CA PHE A 48 -12.20 -2.39 -5.57
C PHE A 48 -13.56 -2.09 -6.22
N GLY A 49 -13.68 -2.28 -7.55
CA GLY A 49 -14.93 -2.10 -8.28
C GLY A 49 -15.86 -3.32 -8.25
N HIS A 50 -15.49 -4.40 -7.57
CA HIS A 50 -16.30 -5.62 -7.51
C HIS A 50 -17.65 -5.38 -6.82
N ASP A 51 -18.72 -5.93 -7.41
CA ASP A 51 -20.08 -5.84 -6.89
C ASP A 51 -20.50 -7.13 -6.17
N ASN A 52 -20.67 -7.04 -4.83
CA ASN A 52 -21.15 -8.09 -3.95
C ASN A 52 -22.48 -7.69 -3.30
N GLY A 53 -23.57 -7.80 -4.05
CA GLY A 53 -24.91 -7.37 -3.62
C GLY A 53 -25.17 -5.86 -3.71
N ALA A 54 -24.12 -5.04 -3.63
CA ALA A 54 -24.15 -3.60 -3.84
C ALA A 54 -22.99 -3.12 -4.73
N LYS A 55 -23.08 -1.89 -5.27
CA LYS A 55 -22.09 -1.33 -6.20
C LYS A 55 -20.75 -1.01 -5.52
N ASN A 56 -19.63 -1.37 -6.14
CA ASN A 56 -18.28 -1.06 -5.70
C ASN A 56 -18.03 -1.42 -4.22
N THR A 57 -18.57 -2.55 -3.76
CA THR A 57 -18.26 -3.10 -2.43
C THR A 57 -16.79 -3.53 -2.34
N GLY A 58 -16.23 -3.93 -3.48
CA GLY A 58 -14.86 -4.37 -3.63
C GLY A 58 -14.63 -5.85 -3.28
N ALA A 59 -13.45 -6.34 -3.66
CA ALA A 59 -12.97 -7.68 -3.38
C ALA A 59 -11.44 -7.71 -3.37
N ALA A 60 -10.87 -8.69 -2.67
CA ALA A 60 -9.48 -9.09 -2.82
C ALA A 60 -9.40 -10.61 -3.07
N TYR A 61 -8.42 -11.03 -3.86
CA TYR A 61 -8.23 -12.42 -4.26
C TYR A 61 -6.84 -12.87 -3.88
N ILE A 62 -6.75 -13.97 -3.14
CA ILE A 62 -5.49 -14.57 -2.74
C ILE A 62 -5.25 -15.78 -3.64
N PHE A 63 -4.10 -15.78 -4.29
CA PHE A 63 -3.59 -16.89 -5.08
C PHE A 63 -2.40 -17.50 -4.35
N SER A 64 -2.27 -18.82 -4.41
CA SER A 64 -1.11 -19.55 -3.90
C SER A 64 -0.30 -20.16 -5.03
N ARG A 65 1.01 -20.15 -4.89
CA ARG A 65 1.93 -20.84 -5.78
C ARG A 65 1.82 -22.36 -5.55
N LYS A 66 1.54 -23.14 -6.60
CA LYS A 66 1.30 -24.59 -6.46
C LYS A 66 2.60 -25.40 -6.50
N GLY A 67 2.96 -26.04 -5.39
CA GLY A 67 3.96 -27.12 -5.37
C GLY A 67 5.31 -26.70 -6.00
N SER A 68 5.91 -27.57 -6.82
CA SER A 68 7.13 -27.28 -7.57
C SER A 68 6.92 -26.46 -8.85
N GLY A 69 5.70 -25.95 -9.09
CA GLY A 69 5.36 -25.15 -10.25
C GLY A 69 5.31 -23.66 -9.90
N ASP A 70 5.88 -22.81 -10.75
CA ASP A 70 5.91 -21.35 -10.56
C ASP A 70 4.57 -20.64 -10.82
N GLN A 71 3.49 -21.41 -11.06
CA GLN A 71 2.16 -20.86 -11.35
C GLN A 71 1.32 -20.66 -10.09
N PHE A 72 0.57 -19.56 -10.09
CA PHE A 72 -0.37 -19.18 -9.05
C PHE A 72 -1.78 -19.69 -9.35
N SER A 73 -2.49 -20.14 -8.32
CA SER A 73 -3.89 -20.56 -8.44
C SER A 73 -4.74 -19.96 -7.35
N LEU A 74 -6.00 -19.67 -7.66
CA LEU A 74 -6.90 -19.04 -6.70
C LEU A 74 -7.02 -19.93 -5.45
N LEU A 75 -6.62 -19.38 -4.31
CA LEU A 75 -6.76 -20.00 -3.01
C LEU A 75 -8.06 -19.53 -2.35
N GLN A 76 -8.34 -18.23 -2.39
CA GLN A 76 -9.47 -17.63 -1.67
C GLN A 76 -9.94 -16.33 -2.31
N SER A 77 -11.24 -16.06 -2.20
CA SER A 77 -11.83 -14.75 -2.50
C SER A 77 -12.33 -14.09 -1.22
N LEU A 78 -11.91 -12.87 -0.96
CA LEU A 78 -12.33 -12.04 0.17
C LEU A 78 -13.33 -11.00 -0.34
N LYS A 79 -14.62 -11.21 -0.03
CA LYS A 79 -15.76 -10.42 -0.50
C LYS A 79 -16.68 -10.06 0.67
N GLU A 80 -16.12 -9.38 1.66
CA GLU A 80 -16.74 -9.30 2.98
C GLU A 80 -17.75 -8.15 3.13
N SER A 81 -17.61 -7.08 2.33
CA SER A 81 -18.58 -5.98 2.37
C SER A 81 -19.76 -6.23 1.42
N THR A 82 -20.93 -5.78 1.86
CA THR A 82 -22.16 -5.66 1.07
C THR A 82 -22.64 -4.20 1.01
N VAL A 83 -21.82 -3.25 1.48
CA VAL A 83 -22.13 -1.82 1.53
C VAL A 83 -21.56 -1.11 0.30
N ALA A 84 -22.42 -0.36 -0.39
CA ALA A 84 -22.04 0.32 -1.62
C ALA A 84 -20.90 1.32 -1.39
N GLY A 85 -19.87 1.25 -2.22
CA GLY A 85 -18.75 2.20 -2.20
C GLY A 85 -17.67 1.93 -1.15
N ASP A 86 -17.74 0.83 -0.39
CA ASP A 86 -16.69 0.46 0.57
C ASP A 86 -15.31 0.30 -0.08
N ALA A 87 -15.28 -0.08 -1.37
CA ALA A 87 -14.07 -0.18 -2.19
C ALA A 87 -12.99 -1.09 -1.57
N PHE A 88 -13.39 -2.23 -0.99
CA PHE A 88 -12.46 -3.22 -0.44
C PHE A 88 -11.50 -3.77 -1.52
N GLY A 89 -10.22 -3.89 -1.19
CA GLY A 89 -9.20 -4.23 -2.18
C GLY A 89 -8.71 -3.05 -3.01
N THR A 90 -8.92 -1.80 -2.53
CA THR A 90 -8.27 -0.63 -3.12
C THR A 90 -6.74 -0.74 -3.01
N THR A 91 -6.27 -1.16 -1.84
CA THR A 91 -4.85 -1.49 -1.58
C THR A 91 -4.78 -2.87 -0.93
N VAL A 92 -3.71 -3.60 -1.23
CA VAL A 92 -3.43 -4.94 -0.69
C VAL A 92 -1.94 -5.05 -0.39
N ALA A 93 -1.60 -5.70 0.71
CA ALA A 93 -0.22 -6.01 1.06
C ALA A 93 -0.12 -7.45 1.59
N VAL A 94 0.97 -8.15 1.27
CA VAL A 94 1.23 -9.50 1.78
C VAL A 94 2.68 -9.66 2.21
N HIS A 95 2.88 -10.11 3.44
CA HIS A 95 4.19 -10.51 3.96
C HIS A 95 4.04 -11.80 4.76
N ASP A 96 4.88 -12.78 4.46
CA ASP A 96 4.76 -14.16 4.94
C ASP A 96 3.32 -14.71 4.85
N LYS A 97 2.61 -14.75 5.98
CA LYS A 97 1.24 -15.27 6.11
C LYS A 97 0.23 -14.21 6.55
N THR A 98 0.63 -12.94 6.56
CA THR A 98 -0.25 -11.81 6.82
C THR A 98 -0.68 -11.19 5.50
N VAL A 99 -1.98 -11.01 5.33
CA VAL A 99 -2.55 -10.23 4.23
C VAL A 99 -3.30 -9.05 4.83
N VAL A 100 -3.03 -7.85 4.33
CA VAL A 100 -3.75 -6.64 4.72
C VAL A 100 -4.52 -6.11 3.51
N VAL A 101 -5.78 -5.76 3.71
CA VAL A 101 -6.63 -5.22 2.64
C VAL A 101 -7.32 -3.95 3.09
N GLY A 102 -7.15 -2.88 2.31
CA GLY A 102 -7.77 -1.58 2.54
C GLY A 102 -9.14 -1.44 1.89
N ALA A 103 -10.04 -0.73 2.57
CA ALA A 103 -11.38 -0.34 2.15
C ALA A 103 -11.65 1.11 2.57
N PRO A 104 -11.06 2.10 1.88
CA PRO A 104 -11.10 3.50 2.32
C PRO A 104 -12.51 4.11 2.28
N GLY A 105 -13.44 3.53 1.51
CA GLY A 105 -14.83 3.97 1.46
C GLY A 105 -15.71 3.44 2.61
N ALA A 106 -15.24 2.42 3.33
CA ALA A 106 -16.02 1.75 4.37
C ALA A 106 -16.34 2.66 5.57
N GLY A 107 -17.40 2.32 6.30
CA GLY A 107 -17.79 3.08 7.50
C GLY A 107 -18.18 4.53 7.20
N ASN A 108 -18.92 4.77 6.11
CA ASN A 108 -19.30 6.10 5.62
C ASN A 108 -18.11 6.98 5.21
N GLY A 109 -17.08 6.38 4.59
CA GLY A 109 -15.86 7.07 4.16
C GLY A 109 -14.83 7.30 5.26
N ASN A 110 -15.01 6.71 6.45
CA ASN A 110 -13.98 6.70 7.49
C ASN A 110 -12.81 5.78 7.12
N GLY A 111 -13.09 4.72 6.37
CA GLY A 111 -12.13 3.74 5.92
C GLY A 111 -11.88 2.62 6.93
N VAL A 112 -11.50 1.47 6.40
CA VAL A 112 -11.17 0.26 7.15
C VAL A 112 -9.94 -0.41 6.55
N ALA A 113 -9.10 -0.99 7.40
CA ALA A 113 -8.09 -1.98 7.00
C ALA A 113 -8.38 -3.32 7.68
N ARG A 114 -8.43 -4.40 6.90
CA ARG A 114 -8.66 -5.76 7.41
C ARG A 114 -7.37 -6.55 7.35
N ILE A 115 -7.05 -7.22 8.46
CA ILE A 115 -5.83 -8.02 8.61
C ILE A 115 -6.24 -9.48 8.68
N TYR A 116 -5.72 -10.26 7.73
CA TYR A 116 -5.93 -11.70 7.64
C TYR A 116 -4.63 -12.43 7.93
N TRP A 117 -4.74 -13.56 8.60
CA TRP A 117 -3.63 -14.45 8.87
C TRP A 117 -4.00 -15.87 8.52
N ARG A 118 -3.04 -16.63 7.97
CA ARG A 118 -3.20 -18.05 7.68
C ARG A 118 -2.22 -18.88 8.51
N GLU A 119 -2.75 -19.77 9.35
CA GLU A 119 -1.92 -20.79 10.00
C GLU A 119 -1.55 -21.92 9.04
N GLN A 120 -0.43 -22.60 9.30
CA GLN A 120 0.02 -23.73 8.45
C GLN A 120 -1.00 -24.87 8.36
N SER A 121 -1.80 -25.07 9.40
CA SER A 121 -2.86 -26.08 9.44
C SER A 121 -4.14 -25.67 8.71
N GLN A 122 -4.26 -24.39 8.31
CA GLN A 122 -5.47 -23.84 7.71
C GLN A 122 -5.38 -23.83 6.19
N ASN A 123 -6.50 -24.08 5.52
CA ASN A 123 -6.61 -24.02 4.06
C ASN A 123 -7.01 -22.64 3.54
N GLN A 124 -7.25 -21.67 4.43
CA GLN A 124 -7.70 -20.33 4.10
C GLN A 124 -7.12 -19.31 5.08
N PHE A 125 -7.02 -18.06 4.65
CA PHE A 125 -6.75 -16.90 5.49
C PHE A 125 -8.00 -16.55 6.29
N GLU A 126 -7.83 -16.28 7.57
CA GLU A 126 -8.91 -15.87 8.48
C GLU A 126 -8.74 -14.40 8.84
N LEU A 127 -9.86 -13.67 8.90
CA LEU A 127 -9.88 -12.31 9.43
C LEU A 127 -9.50 -12.36 10.92
N LYS A 128 -8.38 -11.73 11.27
CA LYS A 128 -7.91 -11.65 12.66
C LYS A 128 -8.19 -10.30 13.29
N ASP A 129 -8.18 -9.24 12.48
CA ASP A 129 -8.33 -7.89 13.00
C ASP A 129 -8.96 -6.96 11.96
N THR A 130 -9.60 -5.90 12.44
CA THR A 130 -10.22 -4.86 11.62
C THR A 130 -9.93 -3.52 12.27
N LYS A 131 -9.19 -2.68 11.54
CA LYS A 131 -8.88 -1.31 11.95
C LYS A 131 -9.87 -0.37 11.30
N THR A 132 -10.53 0.43 12.11
CA THR A 132 -11.60 1.34 11.67
C THR A 132 -11.20 2.78 11.92
N GLY A 133 -11.39 3.66 10.94
CA GLY A 133 -11.17 5.09 11.11
C GLY A 133 -12.24 5.72 12.01
N SER A 134 -11.84 6.71 12.83
CA SER A 134 -12.76 7.50 13.67
C SER A 134 -13.26 8.78 13.00
N THR A 135 -12.55 9.29 12.00
CA THR A 135 -12.84 10.57 11.33
C THR A 135 -12.56 10.47 9.83
N LYS A 136 -13.59 10.62 8.97
CA LYS A 136 -13.59 10.64 7.49
C LYS A 136 -12.27 10.98 6.77
N GLN A 137 -11.35 10.03 6.68
CA GLN A 137 -9.97 10.31 6.24
C GLN A 137 -9.35 9.14 5.45
N ASN A 138 -10.17 8.38 4.72
CA ASN A 138 -9.67 7.31 3.84
C ASN A 138 -8.75 6.30 4.56
N LEU A 139 -9.07 5.88 5.79
CA LEU A 139 -8.26 4.89 6.50
C LEU A 139 -8.11 3.63 5.64
N GLY A 140 -6.89 3.13 5.50
CA GLY A 140 -6.60 2.01 4.61
C GLY A 140 -6.67 2.38 3.13
N GLY A 141 -6.44 3.64 2.77
CA GLY A 141 -6.15 4.05 1.40
C GLY A 141 -4.82 3.47 0.90
N VAL A 142 -3.82 3.37 1.79
CA VAL A 142 -2.55 2.66 1.61
C VAL A 142 -2.32 1.79 2.85
N VAL A 143 -1.89 0.55 2.63
CA VAL A 143 -1.52 -0.39 3.70
C VAL A 143 -0.21 -1.06 3.34
N GLU A 144 0.64 -1.29 4.33
CA GLU A 144 1.87 -2.05 4.17
C GLU A 144 2.07 -3.00 5.35
N VAL A 145 2.83 -4.07 5.16
CA VAL A 145 3.04 -5.08 6.20
C VAL A 145 4.42 -5.71 6.10
N ASN A 146 5.08 -5.87 7.24
CA ASN A 146 6.23 -6.77 7.40
C ASN A 146 5.88 -7.88 8.41
N THR A 147 6.91 -8.61 8.89
CA THR A 147 6.75 -9.72 9.82
C THR A 147 5.91 -9.40 11.07
N LYS A 148 6.02 -8.19 11.62
CA LYS A 148 5.39 -7.81 12.89
C LYS A 148 4.62 -6.50 12.87
N THR A 149 4.76 -5.70 11.82
CA THR A 149 4.25 -4.34 11.75
C THR A 149 3.30 -4.21 10.58
N VAL A 150 2.14 -3.58 10.82
CA VAL A 150 1.18 -3.17 9.79
C VAL A 150 1.09 -1.65 9.82
N LEU A 151 1.31 -1.04 8.66
CA LEU A 151 1.09 0.39 8.45
C LEU A 151 -0.26 0.59 7.77
N VAL A 152 -1.00 1.58 8.24
CA VAL A 152 -2.28 1.98 7.65
C VAL A 152 -2.31 3.49 7.53
N SER A 153 -2.46 4.01 6.32
CA SER A 153 -2.64 5.45 6.12
C SER A 153 -3.94 5.92 6.79
N GLY A 154 -3.89 7.08 7.45
CA GLY A 154 -5.03 7.85 7.95
C GLY A 154 -4.86 9.34 7.60
N GLY A 155 -5.81 10.19 7.98
CA GLY A 155 -5.61 11.65 7.90
C GLY A 155 -5.73 12.34 6.53
N GLY A 156 -5.60 11.64 5.41
CA GLY A 156 -5.21 12.25 4.12
C GLY A 156 -6.08 13.42 3.62
N ASN A 157 -7.38 13.47 3.87
CA ASN A 157 -8.25 14.50 3.24
C ASN A 157 -8.58 15.72 4.12
N ALA A 158 -8.14 15.75 5.38
CA ALA A 158 -8.56 16.78 6.34
C ALA A 158 -7.44 17.34 7.22
N GLY A 159 -6.19 17.00 6.92
CA GLY A 159 -5.00 17.47 7.63
C GLY A 159 -3.74 17.10 6.83
N ALA A 160 -2.58 17.11 7.50
CA ALA A 160 -1.33 16.71 6.87
C ALA A 160 -1.26 15.24 6.45
N GLY A 161 -2.13 14.39 7.03
CA GLY A 161 -2.04 12.95 6.91
C GLY A 161 -1.31 12.33 8.10
N GLU A 162 -1.59 11.05 8.36
CA GLU A 162 -0.95 10.27 9.43
C GLU A 162 -0.79 8.82 8.98
N VAL A 163 0.09 8.08 9.64
CA VAL A 163 0.24 6.64 9.45
C VAL A 163 0.11 5.95 10.80
N LEU A 164 -0.92 5.13 10.92
CA LEU A 164 -1.15 4.32 12.11
C LEU A 164 -0.29 3.07 12.01
N LEU A 165 0.59 2.89 12.99
CA LEU A 165 1.53 1.78 13.08
C LEU A 165 1.02 0.79 14.11
N TYR A 166 0.70 -0.41 13.66
CA TYR A 166 0.27 -1.50 14.53
C TYR A 166 1.34 -2.58 14.63
N GLU A 167 1.65 -3.02 15.84
CA GLU A 167 2.55 -4.15 16.08
C GLU A 167 1.79 -5.39 16.54
N LEU A 168 2.22 -6.56 16.06
CA LEU A 168 1.65 -7.85 16.42
C LEU A 168 2.02 -8.21 17.87
N LYS A 169 1.00 -8.30 18.71
CA LYS A 169 1.08 -8.94 20.01
C LYS A 169 0.89 -10.45 19.86
N GLU A 170 1.99 -11.15 19.67
CA GLU A 170 2.02 -12.60 19.35
C GLU A 170 1.22 -13.45 20.34
N SER A 171 1.22 -13.11 21.63
CA SER A 171 0.47 -13.84 22.67
C SER A 171 -1.04 -13.84 22.48
N GLU A 172 -1.56 -12.87 21.72
CA GLU A 172 -3.00 -12.66 21.50
C GLU A 172 -3.37 -12.73 20.01
N LEU A 173 -2.38 -12.87 19.11
CA LEU A 173 -2.54 -12.78 17.66
C LEU A 173 -3.36 -11.54 17.23
N LYS A 174 -3.03 -10.41 17.85
CA LYS A 174 -3.73 -9.13 17.67
C LYS A 174 -2.74 -8.04 17.32
N TRP A 175 -3.16 -7.10 16.48
CA TRP A 175 -2.34 -5.94 16.11
C TRP A 175 -2.73 -4.76 16.99
N GLU A 176 -1.85 -4.33 17.88
CA GLU A 176 -2.10 -3.20 18.79
C GLU A 176 -1.49 -1.92 18.22
N LEU A 177 -2.15 -0.78 18.39
CA LEU A 177 -1.61 0.51 17.94
C LEU A 177 -0.37 0.81 18.78
N ALA A 178 0.79 0.80 18.13
CA ALA A 178 2.07 1.07 18.77
C ALA A 178 2.46 2.54 18.63
N ASP A 179 2.16 3.16 17.48
CA ASP A 179 2.47 4.56 17.23
C ASP A 179 1.52 5.18 16.18
N THR A 180 1.46 6.51 16.15
CA THR A 180 0.87 7.29 15.07
C THR A 180 1.96 8.19 14.50
N LEU A 181 2.46 7.84 13.32
CA LEU A 181 3.51 8.60 12.64
C LEU A 181 2.90 9.81 11.93
N THR A 182 3.51 10.97 12.13
CA THR A 182 3.13 12.23 11.48
C THR A 182 4.37 12.93 10.92
N ALA A 183 4.17 13.79 9.92
CA ALA A 183 5.22 14.69 9.44
C ALA A 183 5.50 15.78 10.51
N PRO A 184 6.76 15.96 10.96
CA PRO A 184 7.09 17.01 11.94
C PRO A 184 6.81 18.44 11.46
N ASP A 185 6.87 18.67 10.15
CA ASP A 185 6.56 19.91 9.44
C ASP A 185 5.26 19.81 8.63
N GLY A 186 4.38 18.86 8.96
CA GLY A 186 3.16 18.60 8.20
C GLY A 186 2.17 19.75 8.23
N ASP A 187 1.70 20.15 7.06
CA ASP A 187 0.64 21.16 6.86
C ASP A 187 -0.61 20.54 6.23
N GLU A 188 -1.74 21.24 6.30
CA GLU A 188 -2.99 20.79 5.69
C GLU A 188 -2.80 20.40 4.22
N GLN A 189 -3.30 19.21 3.86
CA GLN A 189 -3.25 18.66 2.50
C GLN A 189 -1.89 18.17 2.00
N ASP A 190 -0.87 18.05 2.85
CA ASP A 190 0.42 17.45 2.48
C ASP A 190 0.32 15.99 2.00
N LEU A 191 -0.71 15.28 2.46
CA LEU A 191 -0.98 13.87 2.20
C LEU A 191 0.14 12.92 2.65
N PHE A 192 0.71 13.14 3.83
CA PHE A 192 1.56 12.18 4.51
C PHE A 192 0.85 10.82 4.62
N GLY A 193 1.52 9.74 4.21
CA GLY A 193 0.92 8.41 4.12
C GLY A 193 0.28 8.10 2.77
N SER A 194 0.44 8.98 1.76
CA SER A 194 -0.07 8.74 0.40
C SER A 194 0.69 7.69 -0.39
N ALA A 195 1.92 7.37 0.02
CA ALA A 195 2.70 6.22 -0.39
C ALA A 195 3.55 5.78 0.80
N MET A 196 3.78 4.47 0.96
CA MET A 196 4.54 3.93 2.08
C MET A 196 5.31 2.70 1.62
N ASP A 197 6.44 2.43 2.26
CA ASP A 197 7.09 1.12 2.22
C ASP A 197 7.79 0.86 3.56
N ILE A 198 7.91 -0.42 3.92
CA ILE A 198 8.45 -0.86 5.22
C ILE A 198 9.31 -2.11 5.05
N ASN A 199 10.46 -2.10 5.70
CA ASN A 199 11.24 -3.31 5.98
C ASN A 199 11.33 -3.53 7.51
N ASP A 200 12.19 -4.43 7.97
CA ASP A 200 12.28 -4.73 9.41
C ASP A 200 12.77 -3.52 10.25
N ASP A 201 13.59 -2.64 9.66
CA ASP A 201 14.29 -1.55 10.36
C ASP A 201 13.92 -0.14 9.85
N ASP A 202 13.33 -0.02 8.67
CA ASP A 202 13.12 1.25 7.97
C ASP A 202 11.67 1.40 7.50
N ILE A 203 11.15 2.61 7.61
CA ILE A 203 9.87 3.05 7.04
C ILE A 203 10.13 4.29 6.20
N VAL A 204 9.58 4.32 5.00
CA VAL A 204 9.55 5.51 4.14
C VAL A 204 8.12 5.88 3.83
N ILE A 205 7.80 7.17 3.96
CA ILE A 205 6.45 7.69 3.80
C ILE A 205 6.47 8.89 2.87
N GLY A 206 5.67 8.85 1.82
CA GLY A 206 5.46 9.96 0.89
C GLY A 206 4.39 10.94 1.37
N ALA A 207 4.65 12.22 1.12
CA ALA A 207 3.71 13.33 1.25
C ALA A 207 3.77 14.20 0.00
N LYS A 208 3.09 13.74 -1.05
CA LYS A 208 3.25 14.25 -2.42
C LYS A 208 2.87 15.72 -2.63
N TYR A 209 2.18 16.36 -1.69
CA TYR A 209 1.80 17.78 -1.79
C TYR A 209 2.50 18.66 -0.75
N SER A 210 3.35 18.08 0.09
CA SER A 210 4.13 18.85 1.05
C SER A 210 5.07 19.85 0.36
N GLY A 211 5.13 21.07 0.89
CA GLY A 211 5.95 22.16 0.36
C GLY A 211 5.79 23.43 1.19
N ALA A 212 6.80 24.31 1.15
CA ALA A 212 6.69 25.63 1.75
C ALA A 212 5.86 26.54 0.83
N GLU A 213 4.84 27.21 1.39
CA GLU A 213 4.08 28.33 0.82
C GLU A 213 4.09 28.45 -0.73
N GLY A 214 3.22 27.67 -1.40
CA GLY A 214 2.89 27.87 -2.82
C GLY A 214 3.71 27.06 -3.84
N ALA A 215 4.75 26.33 -3.41
CA ALA A 215 5.54 25.42 -4.24
C ALA A 215 5.45 23.98 -3.71
N CYS A 216 4.39 23.25 -4.08
CA CYS A 216 4.16 21.86 -3.68
C CYS A 216 5.09 20.89 -4.42
N GLY A 217 6.39 20.85 -4.07
CA GLY A 217 7.35 19.92 -4.66
C GLY A 217 7.17 18.47 -4.20
N GLY A 218 6.55 18.26 -3.02
CA GLY A 218 6.41 16.95 -2.38
C GLY A 218 7.64 16.57 -1.54
N SER A 219 7.46 15.62 -0.61
CA SER A 219 8.51 15.16 0.31
C SER A 219 8.37 13.69 0.64
N VAL A 220 9.47 13.10 1.11
CA VAL A 220 9.53 11.76 1.70
C VAL A 220 10.12 11.85 3.10
N TYR A 221 9.55 11.09 4.03
CA TYR A 221 9.95 11.04 5.42
C TYR A 221 10.50 9.66 5.73
N TYR A 222 11.69 9.63 6.31
CA TYR A 222 12.39 8.39 6.67
C TYR A 222 12.38 8.20 8.19
N PHE A 223 11.89 7.05 8.62
CA PHE A 223 11.90 6.59 10.01
C PHE A 223 12.74 5.32 10.11
N HIS A 224 13.50 5.20 11.19
CA HIS A 224 14.33 4.03 11.46
C HIS A 224 14.06 3.49 12.85
N LYS A 225 13.95 2.17 12.97
CA LYS A 225 13.69 1.46 14.21
C LYS A 225 14.93 1.51 15.10
N LYS A 226 14.77 2.01 16.32
CA LYS A 226 15.80 1.94 17.36
C LYS A 226 15.22 1.21 18.56
N ALA A 227 15.71 -0.01 18.79
CA ALA A 227 15.12 -0.96 19.73
C ALA A 227 13.65 -1.25 19.36
N THR A 228 12.69 -0.76 20.14
CA THR A 228 11.25 -0.95 19.88
C THR A 228 10.57 0.27 19.27
N ASN A 229 11.25 1.42 19.18
CA ASN A 229 10.63 2.67 18.77
C ASN A 229 11.04 3.06 17.36
N TRP A 230 10.08 3.56 16.58
CA TRP A 230 10.33 4.15 15.27
C TRP A 230 10.72 5.62 15.43
N ILE A 231 11.90 6.00 14.92
CA ILE A 231 12.46 7.34 15.12
C ILE A 231 12.52 8.04 13.77
N PHE A 232 11.88 9.21 13.64
CA PHE A 232 12.08 10.09 12.49
C PHE A 232 13.56 10.46 12.35
N LYS A 233 14.12 10.26 11.15
CA LYS A 233 15.53 10.50 10.85
C LYS A 233 15.75 11.72 9.99
N THR A 234 15.03 11.80 8.88
CA THR A 234 15.20 12.89 7.93
C THR A 234 13.98 13.04 7.03
N ARG A 235 13.81 14.26 6.52
CA ARG A 235 12.94 14.57 5.40
C ARG A 235 13.80 14.72 4.15
N LEU A 236 13.38 14.08 3.07
CA LEU A 236 13.93 14.21 1.73
C LEU A 236 12.95 15.07 0.93
N ALA A 237 13.43 16.13 0.32
CA ALA A 237 12.66 16.97 -0.57
C ALA A 237 13.30 16.95 -1.96
N HIS A 238 12.49 17.24 -2.99
CA HIS A 238 13.03 17.43 -4.33
C HIS A 238 14.11 18.54 -4.29
N PRO A 239 15.29 18.35 -4.88
CA PRO A 239 16.28 19.41 -5.01
C PRO A 239 15.75 20.48 -5.99
N MET A 240 14.94 21.42 -5.47
CA MET A 240 14.31 22.48 -6.25
C MET A 240 15.34 23.24 -7.09
N ASP A 241 15.11 23.38 -8.40
CA ASP A 241 15.67 24.46 -9.21
C ASP A 241 14.74 25.69 -9.07
N PRO A 242 15.13 26.71 -8.28
CA PRO A 242 14.27 27.86 -8.03
C PRO A 242 14.04 28.73 -9.29
N ALA A 243 14.74 28.46 -10.40
CA ALA A 243 14.60 29.21 -11.64
C ALA A 243 13.60 28.61 -12.64
N ARG A 244 13.10 27.38 -12.42
CA ARG A 244 12.28 26.64 -13.41
C ARG A 244 10.99 26.05 -12.89
N ASP A 245 10.88 25.87 -11.58
CA ASP A 245 9.86 25.02 -11.00
C ASP A 245 8.50 25.75 -10.87
N ASN A 246 7.58 25.37 -11.75
CA ASN A 246 6.19 25.80 -11.74
C ASN A 246 5.32 24.78 -11.00
N ALA A 247 5.69 24.43 -9.77
CA ALA A 247 4.84 23.84 -8.75
C ALA A 247 3.98 22.64 -9.21
N ARG A 248 4.52 21.42 -9.06
CA ARG A 248 3.86 20.17 -8.61
C ARG A 248 4.63 18.94 -9.09
N ASP A 249 5.89 18.80 -8.68
CA ASP A 249 6.70 17.63 -9.04
C ASP A 249 6.17 16.32 -8.46
N TYR A 250 5.35 16.42 -7.42
CA TYR A 250 4.76 15.29 -6.69
C TYR A 250 5.83 14.33 -6.16
N PHE A 251 6.98 14.85 -5.71
CA PHE A 251 8.02 14.05 -5.09
C PHE A 251 7.45 13.29 -3.90
N GLY A 252 7.66 11.97 -3.86
CA GLY A 252 7.04 11.10 -2.86
C GLY A 252 5.65 10.59 -3.24
N ILE A 253 5.19 10.78 -4.49
CA ILE A 253 3.95 10.16 -4.98
C ILE A 253 4.00 8.62 -4.99
N SER A 254 5.20 8.06 -5.12
CA SER A 254 5.50 6.65 -4.91
C SER A 254 6.84 6.54 -4.20
N VAL A 255 6.96 5.55 -3.32
CA VAL A 255 8.20 5.24 -2.61
C VAL A 255 8.43 3.74 -2.63
N ALA A 256 9.70 3.31 -2.57
CA ALA A 256 10.08 1.92 -2.36
C ALA A 256 11.41 1.83 -1.61
N LEU A 257 11.56 0.78 -0.80
CA LEU A 257 12.79 0.41 -0.12
C LEU A 257 13.45 -0.75 -0.87
N GLU A 258 14.74 -0.58 -1.13
CA GLU A 258 15.58 -1.69 -1.56
C GLU A 258 16.25 -2.30 -0.33
N HIS A 259 15.99 -3.59 -0.10
CA HIS A 259 16.27 -4.26 1.16
C HIS A 259 17.75 -4.64 1.37
N ALA A 260 18.58 -4.73 0.32
CA ALA A 260 19.95 -5.21 0.43
C ALA A 260 21.00 -4.10 0.60
N GLU A 261 20.75 -2.90 0.07
CA GLU A 261 21.70 -1.79 -0.01
C GLU A 261 21.17 -0.49 0.63
N HIS A 262 20.07 -0.55 1.39
CA HIS A 262 19.45 0.59 2.09
C HIS A 262 19.14 1.77 1.17
N LYS A 263 18.61 1.51 -0.02
CA LYS A 263 18.21 2.57 -0.96
C LYS A 263 16.74 2.91 -0.79
N ILE A 264 16.45 4.20 -0.93
CA ILE A 264 15.09 4.73 -1.04
C ILE A 264 14.89 5.16 -2.49
N ILE A 265 13.87 4.62 -3.13
CA ILE A 265 13.44 4.98 -4.48
C ILE A 265 12.23 5.88 -4.33
N VAL A 266 12.21 7.01 -5.03
CA VAL A 266 11.14 8.01 -4.93
C VAL A 266 10.69 8.42 -6.33
N GLY A 267 9.38 8.36 -6.57
CA GLY A 267 8.77 8.92 -7.76
C GLY A 267 8.45 10.42 -7.60
N ALA A 268 8.62 11.17 -8.69
CA ALA A 268 8.23 12.57 -8.84
C ALA A 268 7.64 12.75 -10.25
N SER A 269 6.38 12.37 -10.43
CA SER A 269 5.78 12.26 -11.77
C SER A 269 5.49 13.61 -12.45
N GLY A 270 5.51 14.69 -11.68
CA GLY A 270 5.30 16.04 -12.19
C GLY A 270 6.58 16.78 -12.54
N ASP A 271 7.74 16.21 -12.20
CA ASP A 271 9.05 16.82 -12.41
C ASP A 271 9.23 17.20 -13.89
N ASP A 272 9.47 18.49 -14.11
CA ASP A 272 9.61 19.12 -15.41
C ASP A 272 10.96 19.83 -15.62
N ASP A 273 12.00 19.50 -14.82
CA ASP A 273 13.35 20.07 -14.95
C ASP A 273 13.97 19.87 -16.35
N LYS A 274 13.46 18.89 -17.11
CA LYS A 274 13.80 18.60 -18.52
C LYS A 274 12.68 18.89 -19.53
N GLY A 275 11.59 19.50 -19.12
CA GLY A 275 10.39 19.80 -19.92
C GLY A 275 9.11 19.25 -19.28
N SER A 276 7.94 19.80 -19.65
CA SER A 276 6.65 19.52 -18.99
C SER A 276 6.35 18.02 -18.81
N HIS A 277 6.20 17.55 -17.57
CA HIS A 277 5.87 16.16 -17.20
C HIS A 277 6.87 15.10 -17.73
N ALA A 278 8.14 15.46 -17.90
CA ALA A 278 9.13 14.54 -18.41
C ALA A 278 9.49 13.43 -17.40
N GLY A 279 9.33 13.70 -16.09
CA GLY A 279 10.07 12.97 -15.06
C GLY A 279 11.59 13.22 -15.21
N MET A 280 12.38 12.75 -14.24
CA MET A 280 13.85 12.84 -14.31
C MET A 280 14.45 12.16 -15.55
#